data_AF-A0A1N6GNM7-F1
#
_entry.id   AF-A0A1N6GNM7-F1
#
_cell.length_a   1.000
_cell.length_b   1.000
_cell.length_c   1.000
_cell.angle_alpha   90.00
_cell.angle_beta   90.00
_cell.angle_gamma   90.00
#
_symmetry.space_group_name_H-M   'P 1'
#
loop_
_entity.id
_entity.type
_entity.pdbx_description
1 polymer ?
#
loop_
_entity_poly.entity_id
_entity_poly.type
_entity_poly.pdbx_seq_one_letter_code
_entity_poly.pdbx_strand_id
1 'polypeptide(L)'
;MLRIALALVTALGAFTPATAQMHGGGGMHGHGADGTGHDMATMPGLRGEDATEVESAELATLFRNFTTLSREVELLPNGIRTVTSASDPEVMDALVSHVVGMIDRVGQGRDPKIFIQSPTLDIFFARPGAIASDVEVTDAGIVVTQTSTDPEVVEALHIHAGEVSRMADSGMQAVHEMMMERAGN
;
A
#
# COMPACT_ATOMS: atom_id res chain seq x y z
N MET A 1 58.64 -28.62 -25.30
CA MET A 1 59.56 -27.68 -24.63
C MET A 1 59.20 -27.63 -23.16
N LEU A 2 60.06 -28.23 -22.36
CA LEU A 2 60.04 -28.32 -20.91
C LEU A 2 60.65 -27.03 -20.33
N ARG A 3 60.00 -26.40 -19.36
CA ARG A 3 60.67 -25.53 -18.38
C ARG A 3 60.15 -25.84 -16.98
N ILE A 4 61.00 -26.58 -16.27
CA ILE A 4 61.00 -26.77 -14.82
C ILE A 4 61.52 -25.47 -14.18
N ALA A 5 60.88 -25.02 -13.10
CA ALA A 5 61.56 -24.29 -12.04
C ALA A 5 60.92 -24.67 -10.70
N LEU A 6 61.72 -25.38 -9.91
CA LEU A 6 61.50 -25.85 -8.55
C LEU A 6 62.05 -24.82 -7.56
N ALA A 7 61.44 -24.74 -6.37
CA ALA A 7 62.02 -24.49 -5.04
C ALA A 7 61.23 -23.40 -4.26
N LEU A 8 61.09 -23.42 -2.94
CA LEU A 8 61.21 -24.37 -1.81
C LEU A 8 60.93 -23.47 -0.56
N VAL A 9 60.58 -24.09 0.58
CA VAL A 9 60.76 -23.57 1.97
C VAL A 9 59.58 -22.84 2.63
N THR A 10 58.82 -23.64 3.39
CA THR A 10 58.37 -23.52 4.80
C THR A 10 58.20 -22.14 5.47
N ALA A 11 57.06 -21.96 6.16
CA ALA A 11 57.05 -21.61 7.59
C ALA A 11 55.68 -21.91 8.22
N LEU A 12 55.72 -22.71 9.29
CA LEU A 12 54.63 -23.04 10.21
C LEU A 12 54.37 -21.82 11.10
N GLY A 13 53.14 -21.30 11.12
CA GLY A 13 52.73 -20.20 12.00
C GLY A 13 51.45 -20.55 12.73
N ALA A 14 51.58 -21.06 13.95
CA ALA A 14 50.48 -21.19 14.89
C ALA A 14 50.10 -19.80 15.39
N PHE A 15 48.90 -19.33 15.05
CA PHE A 15 48.28 -18.18 15.71
C PHE A 15 46.97 -18.62 16.36
N THR A 16 46.97 -18.53 17.68
CA THR A 16 45.79 -18.66 18.54
C THR A 16 44.87 -17.45 18.33
N PRO A 17 43.55 -17.64 18.19
CA PRO A 17 42.64 -16.50 18.32
C PRO A 17 42.46 -16.21 19.81
N ALA A 18 43.01 -15.09 20.27
CA ALA A 18 42.63 -14.48 21.54
C ALA A 18 41.17 -14.00 21.42
N THR A 19 40.30 -14.49 22.31
CA THR A 19 38.94 -14.02 22.47
C THR A 19 38.95 -12.60 23.04
N ALA A 20 38.79 -11.60 22.18
CA ALA A 20 38.51 -10.23 22.59
C ALA A 20 37.00 -10.07 22.81
N GLN A 21 36.59 -10.05 24.06
CA GLN A 21 35.22 -9.79 24.50
C GLN A 21 35.04 -8.27 24.60
N MET A 22 34.56 -7.62 23.53
CA MET A 22 34.07 -6.24 23.57
C MET A 22 32.54 -6.24 23.46
N HIS A 23 31.88 -6.15 24.61
CA HIS A 23 30.47 -5.76 24.70
C HIS A 23 30.41 -4.24 24.58
N GLY A 24 29.99 -3.75 23.42
CA GLY A 24 29.74 -2.34 23.17
C GLY A 24 29.02 -2.16 21.83
N GLY A 25 27.70 -2.04 21.88
CA GLY A 25 26.87 -1.81 20.70
C GLY A 25 25.43 -1.58 21.13
N GLY A 26 24.93 -0.38 20.86
CA GLY A 26 23.71 0.17 21.43
C GLY A 26 22.43 -0.56 21.02
N GLY A 27 21.36 -0.25 21.77
CA GLY A 27 20.03 -0.80 21.55
C GLY A 27 19.54 -0.50 20.14
N MET A 28 19.38 -1.55 19.36
CA MET A 28 18.45 -1.55 18.23
C MET A 28 17.09 -1.91 18.82
N HIS A 29 16.18 -0.93 18.86
CA HIS A 29 14.74 -1.19 18.97
C HIS A 29 14.34 -1.99 17.72
N GLY A 30 14.45 -3.31 17.80
CA GLY A 30 13.93 -4.22 16.79
C GLY A 30 12.42 -4.21 16.86
N HIS A 31 11.79 -3.60 15.87
CA HIS A 31 10.41 -3.92 15.54
C HIS A 31 10.36 -5.40 15.11
N GLY A 32 9.68 -6.23 15.90
CA GLY A 32 9.19 -7.59 15.62
C GLY A 32 10.04 -8.48 14.69
N ALA A 33 11.03 -9.18 15.26
CA ALA A 33 11.76 -10.26 14.56
C ALA A 33 11.14 -11.66 14.77
N ASP A 34 10.00 -11.73 15.45
CA ASP A 34 9.31 -12.97 15.84
C ASP A 34 8.19 -13.40 14.89
N GLY A 35 7.92 -12.63 13.83
CA GLY A 35 6.95 -13.03 12.80
C GLY A 35 5.56 -13.29 13.36
N THR A 36 5.24 -12.72 14.53
CA THR A 36 3.90 -12.64 15.08
C THR A 36 3.13 -11.65 14.21
N GLY A 37 2.74 -12.15 13.03
CA GLY A 37 1.99 -11.42 12.03
C GLY A 37 0.84 -10.71 12.72
N HIS A 38 0.85 -9.38 12.64
CA HIS A 38 -0.27 -8.59 13.10
C HIS A 38 -1.52 -9.16 12.44
N ASP A 39 -2.52 -9.53 13.24
CA ASP A 39 -3.80 -9.93 12.68
C ASP A 39 -4.36 -8.74 11.91
N MET A 40 -4.38 -8.90 10.59
CA MET A 40 -4.81 -7.86 9.67
C MET A 40 -6.27 -7.46 9.91
N ALA A 41 -7.08 -8.32 10.56
CA ALA A 41 -8.46 -8.03 10.95
C ALA A 41 -8.57 -6.96 12.04
N THR A 42 -7.56 -6.85 12.91
CA THR A 42 -7.61 -6.01 14.12
C THR A 42 -6.54 -4.93 14.12
N MET A 43 -5.91 -4.67 12.98
CA MET A 43 -4.89 -3.65 12.84
C MET A 43 -5.42 -2.26 13.24
N PRO A 44 -4.81 -1.60 14.23
CA PRO A 44 -5.22 -0.26 14.65
C PRO A 44 -5.24 0.76 13.51
N GLY A 45 -4.39 0.58 12.50
CA GLY A 45 -4.27 1.49 11.35
C GLY A 45 -5.48 1.50 10.41
N LEU A 46 -6.35 0.49 10.46
CA LEU A 46 -7.59 0.40 9.67
C LEU A 46 -8.78 1.10 10.33
N ARG A 47 -8.58 1.71 11.51
CA ARG A 47 -9.60 2.49 12.21
C ARG A 47 -9.44 3.97 11.88
N GLY A 48 -10.56 4.68 11.95
CA GLY A 48 -10.64 6.11 11.69
C GLY A 48 -11.65 6.79 12.61
N GLU A 49 -11.57 8.11 12.71
CA GLU A 49 -12.46 8.91 13.57
C GLU A 49 -13.93 8.81 13.13
N ASP A 50 -14.18 8.77 11.82
CA ASP A 50 -15.51 8.65 11.22
C ASP A 50 -15.63 7.36 10.37
N ALA A 51 -15.05 6.26 10.83
CA ALA A 51 -15.16 4.95 10.19
C ALA A 51 -15.93 3.97 11.09
N THR A 52 -16.91 3.29 10.51
CA THR A 52 -17.65 2.22 11.18
C THR A 52 -16.82 0.94 11.27
N GLU A 53 -17.22 0.03 12.16
CA GLU A 53 -16.63 -1.31 12.25
C GLU A 53 -16.80 -2.10 10.94
N VAL A 54 -17.91 -1.89 10.21
CA VAL A 54 -18.16 -2.54 8.91
C VAL A 54 -17.16 -2.04 7.87
N GLU A 55 -16.99 -0.73 7.73
CA GLU A 55 -16.03 -0.14 6.78
C GLU A 55 -14.59 -0.57 7.10
N SER A 56 -14.24 -0.65 8.39
CA SER A 56 -12.93 -1.14 8.83
C SER A 56 -12.72 -2.63 8.49
N ALA A 57 -13.77 -3.45 8.62
CA ALA A 57 -13.74 -4.87 8.28
C ALA A 57 -13.68 -5.12 6.75
N GLU A 58 -14.33 -4.27 5.96
CA GLU A 58 -14.22 -4.28 4.49
C GLU A 58 -12.79 -3.98 4.05
N LEU A 59 -12.18 -2.91 4.58
CA LEU A 59 -10.76 -2.59 4.34
C LEU A 59 -9.84 -3.76 4.72
N ALA A 60 -10.05 -4.38 5.88
CA ALA A 60 -9.28 -5.53 6.31
C ALA A 60 -9.41 -6.71 5.33
N THR A 61 -10.61 -6.92 4.77
CA THR A 61 -10.87 -7.96 3.78
C THR A 61 -10.12 -7.70 2.48
N LEU A 62 -10.13 -6.46 1.99
CA LEU A 62 -9.39 -6.07 0.78
C LEU A 62 -7.88 -6.22 0.98
N PHE A 63 -7.32 -5.74 2.09
CA PHE A 63 -5.88 -5.82 2.34
C PHE A 63 -5.37 -7.25 2.59
N ARG A 64 -6.16 -8.12 3.22
CA ARG A 64 -5.77 -9.54 3.39
C ARG A 64 -5.75 -10.31 2.08
N ASN A 65 -6.65 -9.96 1.17
CA ASN A 65 -6.87 -10.70 -0.05
C ASN A 65 -6.43 -9.91 -1.29
N PHE A 66 -5.50 -8.96 -1.15
CA PHE A 66 -5.06 -8.08 -2.24
C PHE A 66 -4.54 -8.87 -3.44
N THR A 67 -3.95 -10.06 -3.23
CA THR A 67 -3.46 -10.95 -4.29
C THR A 67 -4.55 -11.49 -5.21
N THR A 68 -5.82 -11.36 -4.81
CA THR A 68 -6.99 -11.72 -5.63
C THR A 68 -7.49 -10.53 -6.46
N LEU A 69 -6.99 -9.32 -6.18
CA LEU A 69 -7.38 -8.10 -6.88
C LEU A 69 -6.61 -7.97 -8.20
N SER A 70 -7.28 -7.40 -9.19
CA SER A 70 -6.66 -6.90 -10.41
C SER A 70 -7.23 -5.52 -10.70
N ARG A 71 -6.36 -4.60 -11.13
CA ARG A 71 -6.73 -3.21 -11.38
C ARG A 71 -6.06 -2.67 -12.64
N GLU A 72 -6.86 -2.07 -13.49
CA GLU A 72 -6.42 -1.32 -14.66
C GLU A 72 -6.80 0.15 -14.52
N VAL A 73 -5.91 1.05 -14.94
CA VAL A 73 -6.10 2.50 -14.87
C VAL A 73 -5.84 3.10 -16.25
N GLU A 74 -6.82 3.87 -16.73
CA GLU A 74 -6.71 4.77 -17.86
C GLU A 74 -6.74 6.21 -17.34
N LEU A 75 -5.66 6.96 -17.60
CA LEU A 75 -5.60 8.38 -17.27
C LEU A 75 -6.31 9.17 -18.36
N LEU A 76 -7.31 9.96 -17.98
CA LEU A 76 -8.03 10.86 -18.85
C LEU A 76 -7.51 12.30 -18.69
N PRO A 77 -7.65 13.17 -19.71
CA PRO A 77 -7.25 14.57 -19.58
C PRO A 77 -7.94 15.33 -18.44
N ASN A 78 -9.14 14.90 -18.05
CA ASN A 78 -9.96 15.52 -17.01
C ASN A 78 -10.31 14.54 -15.86
N GLY A 79 -9.55 13.46 -15.69
CA GLY A 79 -9.83 12.49 -14.64
C GLY A 79 -9.22 11.12 -14.87
N ILE A 80 -9.92 10.07 -14.44
CA ILE A 80 -9.49 8.67 -14.56
C ILE A 80 -10.67 7.77 -14.95
N ARG A 81 -10.35 6.67 -15.61
CA ARG A 81 -11.23 5.50 -15.72
C ARG A 81 -10.49 4.29 -15.20
N THR A 82 -11.11 3.54 -14.30
CA THR A 82 -10.49 2.39 -13.66
C THR A 82 -11.40 1.18 -13.75
N VAL A 83 -10.80 0.00 -13.94
CA VAL A 83 -11.49 -1.29 -13.81
C VAL A 83 -10.81 -2.02 -12.67
N THR A 84 -11.57 -2.44 -11.66
CA THR A 84 -11.03 -3.26 -10.56
C THR A 84 -11.89 -4.49 -10.38
N SER A 85 -11.26 -5.64 -10.24
CA SER A 85 -11.92 -6.93 -10.08
C SER A 85 -11.28 -7.71 -8.97
N ALA A 86 -12.01 -8.63 -8.36
CA ALA A 86 -11.46 -9.67 -7.51
C ALA A 86 -11.83 -11.05 -8.07
N SER A 87 -10.89 -11.99 -8.05
CA SER A 87 -11.18 -13.39 -8.42
C SER A 87 -11.98 -14.14 -7.35
N ASP A 88 -11.94 -13.66 -6.11
CA ASP A 88 -12.74 -14.16 -5.00
C ASP A 88 -14.08 -13.39 -4.91
N PRO A 89 -15.24 -14.05 -4.97
CA PRO A 89 -16.54 -13.39 -4.91
C PRO A 89 -16.78 -12.57 -3.63
N GLU A 90 -16.31 -13.04 -2.47
CA GLU A 90 -16.49 -12.30 -1.20
C GLU A 90 -15.65 -11.03 -1.19
N VAL A 91 -14.46 -11.07 -1.79
CA VAL A 91 -13.59 -9.90 -1.96
C VAL A 91 -14.18 -8.94 -2.99
N MET A 92 -14.82 -9.46 -4.05
CA MET A 92 -15.51 -8.63 -5.04
C MET A 92 -16.67 -7.85 -4.41
N ASP A 93 -17.46 -8.50 -3.54
CA ASP A 93 -18.55 -7.84 -2.81
C ASP A 93 -18.02 -6.73 -1.88
N ALA A 94 -16.95 -7.03 -1.12
CA ALA A 94 -16.29 -6.04 -0.27
C ALA A 94 -15.71 -4.86 -1.08
N LEU A 95 -15.16 -5.14 -2.27
CA LEU A 95 -14.61 -4.12 -3.17
C LEU A 95 -15.71 -3.18 -3.67
N VAL A 96 -16.84 -3.71 -4.13
CA VAL A 96 -17.97 -2.90 -4.61
C VAL A 96 -18.53 -2.04 -3.47
N SER A 97 -18.73 -2.64 -2.28
CA SER A 97 -19.21 -1.91 -1.10
C SER A 97 -18.27 -0.76 -0.74
N HIS A 98 -16.96 -1.05 -0.66
CA HIS A 98 -15.94 -0.06 -0.34
C HIS A 98 -15.90 1.10 -1.35
N VAL A 99 -15.91 0.80 -2.66
CA VAL A 99 -15.84 1.82 -3.71
C VAL A 99 -17.07 2.73 -3.66
N VAL A 100 -18.27 2.16 -3.60
CA VAL A 100 -19.51 2.95 -3.56
C VAL A 100 -19.60 3.77 -2.27
N GLY A 101 -19.24 3.18 -1.12
CA GLY A 101 -19.20 3.88 0.16
C GLY A 101 -18.22 5.05 0.18
N MET A 102 -17.02 4.88 -0.38
CA MET A 102 -16.03 5.95 -0.47
C MET A 102 -16.44 7.08 -1.42
N ILE A 103 -17.11 6.76 -2.54
CA ILE A 103 -17.66 7.78 -3.45
C ILE A 103 -18.72 8.62 -2.73
N ASP A 104 -19.62 7.98 -1.99
CA ASP A 104 -20.65 8.69 -1.20
C ASP A 104 -20.01 9.58 -0.12
N ARG A 105 -19.02 9.08 0.60
CA ARG A 105 -18.25 9.86 1.59
C ARG A 105 -17.57 11.08 0.99
N VAL A 106 -16.89 10.93 -0.15
CA VAL A 106 -16.27 12.06 -0.85
C VAL A 106 -17.32 13.07 -1.29
N GLY A 107 -18.46 12.62 -1.82
CA GLY A 107 -19.59 13.48 -2.17
C GLY A 107 -20.13 14.29 -0.99
N GLN A 108 -20.13 13.70 0.21
CA GLN A 108 -20.57 14.33 1.45
C GLN A 108 -19.46 15.10 2.20
N GLY A 109 -18.20 15.05 1.74
CA GLY A 109 -17.06 15.62 2.46
C GLY A 109 -16.78 14.93 3.81
N ARG A 110 -17.18 13.66 3.96
CA ARG A 110 -17.05 12.87 5.20
C ARG A 110 -15.79 12.02 5.20
N ASP A 111 -14.69 12.65 5.57
CA ASP A 111 -13.40 11.98 5.72
C ASP A 111 -13.44 10.96 6.87
N PRO A 112 -13.20 9.66 6.61
CA PRO A 112 -13.19 8.66 7.66
C PRO A 112 -11.99 8.80 8.60
N LYS A 113 -10.95 9.56 8.22
CA LYS A 113 -9.70 9.77 8.97
C LYS A 113 -9.02 8.44 9.32
N ILE A 114 -8.99 7.51 8.37
CA ILE A 114 -8.28 6.24 8.52
C ILE A 114 -6.77 6.55 8.56
N PHE A 115 -6.06 6.03 9.55
CA PHE A 115 -4.65 6.38 9.77
C PHE A 115 -3.75 6.09 8.55
N ILE A 116 -4.01 4.98 7.86
CA ILE A 116 -3.22 4.55 6.70
C ILE A 116 -3.74 5.07 5.36
N GLN A 117 -4.71 5.99 5.34
CA GLN A 117 -5.33 6.46 4.10
C GLN A 117 -4.33 7.15 3.17
N SER A 118 -4.61 7.06 1.87
CA SER A 118 -3.93 7.86 0.84
C SER A 118 -3.97 9.35 1.25
N PRO A 119 -2.86 10.09 1.14
CA PRO A 119 -2.84 11.50 1.53
C PRO A 119 -3.61 12.34 0.51
N THR A 120 -3.74 11.85 -0.72
CA THR A 120 -4.52 12.47 -1.79
C THR A 120 -6.01 12.49 -1.50
N LEU A 121 -6.50 11.70 -0.54
CA LEU A 121 -7.90 11.79 -0.10
C LEU A 121 -8.21 13.13 0.59
N ASP A 122 -7.22 13.81 1.18
CA ASP A 122 -7.44 15.08 1.88
C ASP A 122 -8.05 16.15 0.96
N ILE A 123 -7.56 16.27 -0.28
CA ILE A 123 -8.11 17.23 -1.25
C ILE A 123 -9.51 16.83 -1.73
N PHE A 124 -9.79 15.54 -1.86
CA PHE A 124 -11.12 15.07 -2.26
C PHE A 124 -12.17 15.40 -1.21
N PHE A 125 -11.86 15.19 0.08
CA PHE A 125 -12.75 15.55 1.18
C PHE A 125 -12.84 17.06 1.41
N ALA A 126 -11.78 17.82 1.11
CA ALA A 126 -11.81 19.29 1.18
C ALA A 126 -12.65 19.93 0.06
N ARG A 127 -12.96 19.20 -1.02
CA ARG A 127 -13.69 19.70 -2.20
C ARG A 127 -14.89 18.81 -2.55
N PRO A 128 -15.89 18.67 -1.65
CA PRO A 128 -17.08 17.86 -1.92
C PRO A 128 -17.80 18.37 -3.18
N GLY A 129 -18.21 17.45 -4.04
CA GLY A 129 -18.87 17.76 -5.32
C GLY A 129 -17.93 18.19 -6.45
N ALA A 130 -16.61 18.27 -6.23
CA ALA A 130 -15.64 18.58 -7.29
C ALA A 130 -15.33 17.37 -8.21
N ILE A 131 -15.80 16.18 -7.87
CA ILE A 131 -15.63 14.96 -8.65
C ILE A 131 -17.00 14.45 -9.08
N ALA A 132 -17.20 14.33 -10.39
CA ALA A 132 -18.31 13.57 -10.96
C ALA A 132 -17.87 12.11 -11.10
N SER A 133 -18.62 11.19 -10.48
CA SER A 133 -18.34 9.75 -10.51
C SER A 133 -19.45 8.99 -11.24
N ASP A 134 -19.07 8.11 -12.14
CA ASP A 134 -19.93 7.12 -12.79
C ASP A 134 -19.41 5.72 -12.44
N VAL A 135 -20.32 4.83 -12.01
CA VAL A 135 -19.98 3.50 -11.50
C VAL A 135 -20.83 2.47 -12.21
N GLU A 136 -20.18 1.45 -12.76
CA GLU A 136 -20.81 0.32 -13.42
C GLU A 136 -20.20 -0.99 -12.92
N VAL A 137 -21.04 -1.95 -12.50
CA VAL A 137 -20.58 -3.30 -12.17
C VAL A 137 -20.81 -4.18 -13.40
N THR A 138 -19.73 -4.79 -13.88
CA THR A 138 -19.70 -5.61 -15.11
C THR A 138 -19.11 -6.98 -14.83
N ASP A 139 -19.20 -7.90 -15.79
CA ASP A 139 -18.55 -9.21 -15.72
C ASP A 139 -17.01 -9.10 -15.58
N ALA A 140 -16.42 -7.98 -16.02
CA ALA A 140 -14.99 -7.72 -15.91
C ALA A 140 -14.58 -7.12 -14.55
N GLY A 141 -15.54 -6.74 -13.69
CA GLY A 141 -15.29 -6.03 -12.44
C GLY A 141 -16.08 -4.73 -12.30
N ILE A 142 -15.73 -3.93 -11.30
CA ILE A 142 -16.28 -2.60 -11.09
C ILE A 142 -15.50 -1.58 -11.93
N VAL A 143 -16.22 -0.91 -12.82
CA VAL A 143 -15.74 0.19 -13.65
C VAL A 143 -16.12 1.50 -12.97
N VAL A 144 -15.13 2.35 -12.72
CA VAL A 144 -15.33 3.67 -12.14
C VAL A 144 -14.71 4.72 -13.05
N THR A 145 -15.51 5.67 -13.51
CA THR A 145 -15.02 6.87 -14.20
C THR A 145 -15.20 8.06 -13.28
N GLN A 146 -14.10 8.76 -12.95
CA GLN A 146 -14.13 9.95 -12.12
C GLN A 146 -13.53 11.11 -12.89
N THR A 147 -14.27 12.22 -12.97
CA THR A 147 -13.83 13.42 -13.71
C THR A 147 -14.02 14.68 -12.89
N SER A 148 -13.22 15.71 -13.20
CA SER A 148 -13.30 17.01 -12.56
C SER A 148 -12.98 18.14 -13.55
N THR A 149 -13.53 19.33 -13.27
CA THR A 149 -13.16 20.58 -13.96
C THR A 149 -12.07 21.35 -13.21
N ASP A 150 -11.73 20.91 -12.00
CA ASP A 150 -10.69 21.51 -11.17
C ASP A 150 -9.35 20.81 -11.46
N PRO A 151 -8.35 21.52 -12.03
CA PRO A 151 -7.10 20.89 -12.45
C PRO A 151 -6.32 20.27 -11.29
N GLU A 152 -6.42 20.81 -10.06
CA GLU A 152 -5.74 20.24 -8.89
C GLU A 152 -6.42 18.95 -8.44
N VAL A 153 -7.75 18.85 -8.60
CA VAL A 153 -8.50 17.61 -8.35
C VAL A 153 -8.17 16.55 -9.43
N VAL A 154 -7.99 16.95 -10.68
CA VAL A 154 -7.56 16.04 -11.76
C VAL A 154 -6.17 15.46 -11.47
N GLU A 155 -5.21 16.30 -11.10
CA GLU A 155 -3.87 15.86 -10.69
C GLU A 155 -3.94 14.90 -9.50
N ALA A 156 -4.75 15.23 -8.50
CA ALA A 156 -5.00 14.36 -7.35
C ALA A 156 -5.64 13.02 -7.77
N LEU A 157 -6.59 12.99 -8.70
CA LEU A 157 -7.15 11.73 -9.22
C LEU A 157 -6.08 10.84 -9.84
N HIS A 158 -5.14 11.42 -10.60
CA HIS A 158 -4.03 10.67 -11.21
C HIS A 158 -3.08 10.09 -10.16
N ILE A 159 -2.71 10.89 -9.16
CA ILE A 159 -1.84 10.44 -8.05
C ILE A 159 -2.53 9.33 -7.27
N HIS A 160 -3.77 9.56 -6.83
CA HIS A 160 -4.54 8.60 -6.05
C HIS A 160 -4.74 7.28 -6.79
N ALA A 161 -5.00 7.33 -8.10
CA ALA A 161 -5.13 6.12 -8.90
C ALA A 161 -3.86 5.26 -8.85
N GLY A 162 -2.68 5.88 -8.91
CA GLY A 162 -1.39 5.21 -8.77
C GLY A 162 -1.14 4.64 -7.37
N GLU A 163 -1.54 5.35 -6.32
CA GLU A 163 -1.43 4.86 -4.93
C GLU A 163 -2.31 3.63 -4.71
N VAL A 164 -3.57 3.66 -5.16
CA VAL A 164 -4.49 2.53 -5.05
C VAL A 164 -4.02 1.34 -5.89
N SER A 165 -3.45 1.57 -7.08
CA SER A 165 -2.84 0.48 -7.87
C SER A 165 -1.70 -0.20 -7.12
N ARG A 166 -0.81 0.55 -6.46
CA ARG A 166 0.25 -0.05 -5.64
C ARG A 166 -0.32 -0.86 -4.46
N MET A 167 -1.40 -0.39 -3.83
CA MET A 167 -2.07 -1.14 -2.76
C MET A 167 -2.75 -2.42 -3.28
N ALA A 168 -3.34 -2.38 -4.48
CA ALA A 168 -3.89 -3.57 -5.12
C ALA A 168 -2.80 -4.59 -5.48
N ASP A 169 -1.62 -4.13 -5.92
CA ASP A 169 -0.52 -5.00 -6.34
C ASP A 169 0.29 -5.57 -5.17
N SER A 170 0.46 -4.80 -4.08
CA SER A 170 1.43 -5.10 -3.01
C SER A 170 0.83 -5.01 -1.60
N GLY A 171 -0.46 -4.75 -1.47
CA GLY A 171 -1.17 -4.71 -0.18
C GLY A 171 -0.53 -3.70 0.79
N MET A 172 -0.29 -4.15 2.02
CA MET A 172 0.25 -3.31 3.09
C MET A 172 1.71 -2.89 2.90
N GLN A 173 2.47 -3.54 2.00
CA GLN A 173 3.80 -3.07 1.68
C GLN A 173 3.75 -1.66 1.06
N ALA A 174 2.83 -1.43 0.11
CA ALA A 174 2.66 -0.12 -0.54
C ALA A 174 2.28 0.97 0.47
N VAL A 175 1.49 0.61 1.49
CA VAL A 175 1.13 1.51 2.59
C VAL A 175 2.36 1.88 3.42
N HIS A 176 3.17 0.89 3.81
CA HIS A 176 4.40 1.15 4.57
C HIS A 176 5.38 2.03 3.80
N GLU A 177 5.59 1.75 2.50
CA GLU A 177 6.45 2.56 1.64
C GLU A 177 5.96 4.00 1.55
N MET A 178 4.66 4.20 1.30
CA MET A 178 4.03 5.51 1.27
C MET A 178 4.21 6.26 2.60
N MET A 179 4.08 5.58 3.75
CA MET A 179 4.28 6.20 5.07
C MET A 179 5.74 6.58 5.31
N MET A 180 6.70 5.77 4.85
CA MET A 180 8.13 6.07 4.96
C MET A 180 8.52 7.27 4.10
N GLU A 181 7.99 7.37 2.88
CA GLU A 181 8.18 8.53 2.01
C GLU A 181 7.67 9.82 2.66
N ARG A 182 6.50 9.76 3.32
CA ARG A 182 5.97 10.91 4.07
C ARG A 182 6.84 11.32 5.25
N ALA A 183 7.35 10.36 6.02
CA ALA A 183 8.16 10.65 7.21
C ALA A 183 9.54 11.22 6.87
N GLY A 184 10.03 11.01 5.64
CA GLY A 184 11.31 11.51 5.16
C GLY A 184 11.27 12.89 4.48
N ASN A 185 10.08 13.43 4.21
CA ASN A 185 9.85 14.72 3.56
C ASN A 185 9.44 15.80 4.57
#